data_AF-A0A938W678-F1
#
_entry.id   AF-A0A938W678-F1
#
_cell.length_a   1.000
_cell.length_b   1.000
_cell.length_c   1.000
_cell.angle_alpha   90.00
_cell.angle_beta   90.00
_cell.angle_gamma   90.00
#
_symmetry.space_group_name_H-M   'P 1'
#
loop_
_entity.id
_entity.type
_entity.pdbx_description
1 polymer ?
#
loop_
_entity_poly.entity_id
_entity_poly.type
_entity_poly.pdbx_seq_one_letter_code
_entity_poly.pdbx_strand_id
1 'polypeptide(L)'
;MCWRSSAALDSECNLGLRGTPSLMVKCSRYVALVAVLLIATALLFLLRDTTLQGDAYEWLQTARTLHATGDTGYQYRNILYAYILAAPLALGLDPVAFGLVFSGLSLLISMALLYRIALDYVSPTVAGFASLLFVLSYPFLRYATQVFTDIPAALFATAMIFFHFRFLKTQRPLDLWLGYVTASLAVSLRYATGFFIAAFIYYLWITRRHLKWHIVGVLLALIPYAPQLIYNLKYMAAPIAVSYTAEHPIFGIQFFFKDLGSGHEFQLPGYLRYMFLDFRGLFVLLTPVAAYGAVRAFRVLRPPLATYLVLYLACFVLLLPFYSYFSNRYAIPALLPCFIWLPIGISELLRLIERRAPAWRPWAL
;
A
#
# COMPACT_ATOMS: atom_id res chain seq x y z
N MET A 1 -6.29 16.74 35.63
CA MET A 1 -7.59 16.59 34.94
C MET A 1 -8.18 15.25 35.30
N CYS A 2 -9.12 15.25 36.25
CA CYS A 2 -9.74 14.04 36.80
C CYS A 2 -10.79 13.48 35.84
N TRP A 3 -10.63 12.22 35.44
CA TRP A 3 -11.69 11.45 34.80
C TRP A 3 -12.50 10.75 35.89
N ARG A 4 -13.78 11.14 36.03
CA ARG A 4 -14.75 10.45 36.87
C ARG A 4 -15.17 9.14 36.19
N SER A 5 -15.10 8.07 36.95
CA SER A 5 -15.74 6.78 36.71
C SER A 5 -17.25 6.92 36.81
N SER A 6 -17.97 6.45 35.80
CA SER A 6 -19.42 6.19 35.87
C SER A 6 -19.63 4.71 35.60
N ALA A 7 -19.62 3.94 36.69
CA ALA A 7 -20.22 2.62 36.77
C ALA A 7 -21.59 2.77 37.44
N ALA A 8 -22.50 1.84 37.12
CA ALA A 8 -23.82 1.61 37.69
C ALA A 8 -24.98 2.51 37.17
N LEU A 9 -25.76 1.92 36.25
CA LEU A 9 -27.21 1.84 36.39
C LEU A 9 -27.68 0.56 35.66
N ASP A 10 -27.92 -0.46 36.48
CA ASP A 10 -28.87 -1.56 36.36
C ASP A 10 -30.23 -1.09 35.77
N SER A 11 -31.17 -1.87 35.27
CA SER A 11 -31.36 -3.29 34.96
C SER A 11 -32.77 -3.38 34.32
N GLU A 12 -33.03 -4.45 33.58
CA GLU A 12 -34.38 -4.94 33.21
C GLU A 12 -35.23 -4.15 32.20
N CYS A 13 -35.25 -4.65 30.97
CA CYS A 13 -36.51 -4.98 30.31
C CYS A 13 -36.28 -6.15 29.35
N ASN A 14 -36.53 -7.35 29.86
CA ASN A 14 -36.70 -8.56 29.07
C ASN A 14 -38.09 -8.49 28.44
N LEU A 15 -38.19 -8.57 27.11
CA LEU A 15 -39.30 -9.19 26.37
C LEU A 15 -39.09 -8.96 24.86
N GLY A 16 -38.88 -10.04 24.12
CA GLY A 16 -38.96 -10.02 22.67
C GLY A 16 -38.00 -10.97 22.01
N LEU A 17 -38.38 -12.24 21.96
CA LEU A 17 -37.97 -13.20 20.94
C LEU A 17 -38.03 -12.52 19.55
N ARG A 18 -36.90 -11.97 19.09
CA ARG A 18 -36.69 -11.55 17.71
C ARG A 18 -35.54 -12.37 17.17
N GLY A 19 -35.88 -13.16 16.15
CA GLY A 19 -35.12 -14.30 15.65
C GLY A 19 -33.64 -13.99 15.47
N THR A 20 -32.83 -14.96 15.88
CA THR A 20 -31.41 -15.06 15.57
C THR A 20 -31.16 -14.84 14.07
N PRO A 21 -30.64 -13.67 13.63
CA PRO A 21 -30.09 -13.54 12.30
C PRO A 21 -28.60 -13.95 12.41
N SER A 22 -28.31 -15.13 12.97
CA SER A 22 -27.02 -15.31 13.64
C SER A 22 -26.01 -16.25 12.98
N LEU A 23 -26.36 -17.02 11.95
CA LEU A 23 -25.40 -17.92 11.27
C LEU A 23 -25.45 -17.89 9.74
N MET A 24 -26.62 -17.91 9.10
CA MET A 24 -26.70 -17.90 7.62
C MET A 24 -26.15 -16.63 6.96
N VAL A 25 -26.43 -15.45 7.53
CA VAL A 25 -25.95 -14.17 6.97
C VAL A 25 -24.44 -13.98 7.17
N LYS A 26 -23.87 -14.56 8.23
CA LYS A 26 -22.41 -14.59 8.41
C LYS A 26 -21.77 -15.52 7.38
N CYS A 27 -22.36 -16.69 7.15
CA CYS A 27 -21.86 -17.66 6.17
C CYS A 27 -21.85 -17.08 4.74
N SER A 28 -22.91 -16.39 4.32
CA SER A 28 -22.99 -15.79 2.97
C SER A 28 -21.92 -14.71 2.70
N ARG A 29 -21.54 -13.94 3.73
CA ARG A 29 -20.52 -12.88 3.61
C ARG A 29 -19.11 -13.44 3.43
N TYR A 30 -18.78 -14.54 4.12
CA TYR A 30 -17.51 -15.23 3.92
C TYR A 30 -17.46 -15.95 2.58
N VAL A 31 -18.58 -16.53 2.12
CA VAL A 31 -18.67 -17.15 0.80
C VAL A 31 -18.44 -16.12 -0.32
N ALA A 32 -19.01 -14.92 -0.21
CA ALA A 32 -18.76 -13.85 -1.17
C ALA A 32 -17.30 -13.40 -1.18
N LEU A 33 -16.67 -13.24 0.00
CA LEU A 33 -15.25 -12.90 0.11
C LEU A 33 -14.36 -14.00 -0.49
N VAL A 34 -14.66 -15.27 -0.22
CA VAL A 34 -13.91 -16.42 -0.75
C VAL A 34 -14.10 -16.55 -2.26
N ALA A 35 -15.31 -16.40 -2.78
CA ALA A 35 -15.56 -16.40 -4.23
C ALA A 35 -14.82 -15.26 -4.93
N VAL A 36 -14.79 -14.08 -4.31
CA VAL A 36 -14.03 -12.93 -4.78
C VAL A 36 -12.52 -13.21 -4.79
N LEU A 37 -11.98 -13.78 -3.71
CA LEU A 37 -10.58 -14.17 -3.64
C LEU A 37 -10.24 -15.24 -4.69
N LEU A 38 -11.15 -16.19 -4.93
CA LEU A 38 -11.00 -17.21 -5.96
C LEU A 38 -11.01 -16.62 -7.37
N ILE A 39 -11.94 -15.70 -7.68
CA ILE A 39 -11.99 -15.00 -8.98
C ILE A 39 -10.74 -14.15 -9.18
N ALA A 40 -10.34 -13.38 -8.17
CA ALA A 40 -9.11 -12.58 -8.22
C ALA A 40 -7.87 -13.47 -8.45
N THR A 41 -7.79 -14.59 -7.74
CA THR A 41 -6.70 -15.57 -7.90
C THR A 41 -6.73 -16.19 -9.30
N ALA A 42 -7.90 -16.60 -9.79
CA ALA A 42 -8.05 -17.15 -11.13
C ALA A 42 -7.66 -16.15 -12.23
N LEU A 43 -8.08 -14.88 -12.09
CA LEU A 43 -7.69 -13.80 -12.99
C LEU A 43 -6.17 -13.55 -12.97
N LEU A 44 -5.54 -13.58 -11.79
CA LEU A 44 -4.08 -13.45 -11.66
C LEU A 44 -3.34 -14.58 -12.39
N PHE A 45 -3.83 -15.82 -12.30
CA PHE A 45 -3.22 -16.96 -13.02
C PHE A 45 -3.48 -16.91 -14.54
N LEU A 46 -4.67 -16.49 -14.97
CA LEU A 46 -5.03 -16.38 -16.39
C LEU A 46 -4.29 -15.25 -17.10
N LEU A 47 -4.01 -14.15 -16.40
CA LEU A 47 -3.34 -12.96 -16.93
C LEU A 47 -1.83 -12.95 -16.66
N ARG A 48 -1.26 -14.08 -16.19
CA ARG A 48 0.18 -14.17 -15.90
C ARG A 48 1.00 -13.82 -17.14
N ASP A 49 1.89 -12.87 -16.98
CA ASP A 49 2.81 -12.46 -18.02
C ASP A 49 4.19 -12.99 -17.67
N THR A 50 4.58 -14.06 -18.36
CA THR A 50 5.89 -14.69 -18.21
C THR A 50 6.94 -14.07 -19.11
N THR A 51 6.64 -12.96 -19.80
CA THR A 51 7.64 -12.28 -20.62
C THR A 51 8.69 -11.64 -19.70
N LEU A 52 9.90 -12.19 -19.73
CA LEU A 52 11.04 -11.69 -18.94
C LEU A 52 11.77 -10.63 -19.76
N GLN A 53 11.23 -9.42 -19.80
CA GLN A 53 11.88 -8.28 -20.45
C GLN A 53 12.12 -7.13 -19.47
N GLY A 54 13.22 -6.40 -19.67
CA GLY A 54 13.63 -5.29 -18.81
C GLY A 54 13.84 -5.72 -17.36
N ASP A 55 13.14 -5.08 -16.44
CA ASP A 55 13.35 -5.20 -15.01
C ASP A 55 13.22 -6.62 -14.46
N ALA A 56 12.25 -7.41 -14.93
CA ALA A 56 12.03 -8.76 -14.43
C ALA A 56 13.23 -9.67 -14.76
N TYR A 57 13.83 -9.48 -15.93
CA TYR A 57 15.01 -10.22 -16.36
C TYR A 57 16.23 -9.88 -15.50
N GLU A 58 16.49 -8.59 -15.26
CA GLU A 58 17.61 -8.14 -14.42
C GLU A 58 17.52 -8.68 -12.98
N TRP A 59 16.33 -8.68 -12.38
CA TRP A 59 16.12 -9.24 -11.04
C TRP A 59 16.42 -10.73 -10.98
N LEU A 60 15.97 -11.49 -11.97
CA LEU A 60 16.19 -12.92 -12.04
C LEU A 60 17.65 -13.28 -12.31
N GLN A 61 18.33 -12.52 -13.18
CA GLN A 61 19.77 -12.68 -13.39
C GLN A 61 20.53 -12.43 -12.09
N THR A 62 20.24 -11.33 -11.40
CA THR A 62 20.86 -10.98 -10.12
C THR A 62 20.62 -12.08 -9.07
N ALA A 63 19.39 -12.60 -8.99
CA ALA A 63 19.05 -13.69 -8.08
C ALA A 63 19.83 -14.98 -8.39
N ARG A 64 20.00 -15.33 -9.67
CA ARG A 64 20.79 -16.49 -10.10
C ARG A 64 22.27 -16.31 -9.78
N THR A 65 22.83 -15.12 -10.03
CA THR A 65 24.21 -14.81 -9.67
C THR A 65 24.40 -14.90 -8.16
N LEU A 66 23.52 -14.28 -7.37
CA LEU A 66 23.55 -14.35 -5.91
C LEU A 66 23.48 -15.80 -5.41
N HIS A 67 22.62 -16.63 -5.98
CA HIS A 67 22.52 -18.03 -5.62
C HIS A 67 23.79 -18.83 -5.97
N ALA A 68 24.40 -18.56 -7.14
CA ALA A 68 25.58 -19.30 -7.61
C ALA A 68 26.88 -18.89 -6.91
N THR A 69 27.05 -17.60 -6.59
CA THR A 69 28.32 -17.05 -6.11
C THR A 69 28.29 -16.57 -4.66
N GLY A 70 27.10 -16.44 -4.06
CA GLY A 70 26.91 -15.76 -2.78
C GLY A 70 27.06 -14.23 -2.87
N ASP A 71 27.21 -13.67 -4.07
CA ASP A 71 27.39 -12.24 -4.31
C ASP A 71 26.37 -11.73 -5.34
N THR A 72 25.74 -10.59 -5.07
CA THR A 72 24.83 -9.95 -6.02
C THR A 72 25.56 -9.34 -7.23
N GLY A 73 26.88 -9.18 -7.13
CA GLY A 73 27.66 -8.34 -8.04
C GLY A 73 27.23 -6.88 -7.96
N TYR A 74 27.82 -6.01 -8.78
CA TYR A 74 27.37 -4.63 -8.90
C TYR A 74 26.00 -4.57 -9.60
N GLN A 75 25.05 -3.87 -8.98
CA GLN A 75 23.66 -3.65 -9.35
C GLN A 75 23.25 -2.19 -9.15
N TYR A 76 22.58 -1.62 -10.13
CA TYR A 76 22.06 -0.26 -10.05
C TYR A 76 20.71 -0.18 -9.35
N ARG A 77 20.30 -1.16 -8.54
CA ARG A 77 18.94 -1.25 -8.00
C ARG A 77 18.89 -1.90 -6.62
N ASN A 78 17.72 -1.84 -5.98
CA ASN A 78 17.41 -2.44 -4.68
C ASN A 78 17.58 -3.97 -4.66
N ILE A 79 18.56 -4.48 -3.94
CA ILE A 79 18.90 -5.91 -3.99
C ILE A 79 17.87 -6.81 -3.31
N LEU A 80 17.01 -6.29 -2.42
CA LEU A 80 16.12 -7.11 -1.59
C LEU A 80 15.22 -8.05 -2.42
N TYR A 81 14.72 -7.59 -3.56
CA TYR A 81 13.89 -8.44 -4.41
C TYR A 81 14.69 -9.57 -5.05
N ALA A 82 15.96 -9.36 -5.38
CA ALA A 82 16.84 -10.43 -5.84
C ALA A 82 17.07 -11.49 -4.74
N TYR A 83 17.20 -11.08 -3.46
CA TYR A 83 17.26 -12.04 -2.35
C TYR A 83 15.97 -12.86 -2.22
N ILE A 84 14.80 -12.22 -2.38
CA ILE A 84 13.50 -12.91 -2.37
C ILE A 84 13.42 -13.93 -3.51
N LEU A 85 13.90 -13.58 -4.70
CA LEU A 85 13.92 -14.48 -5.86
C LEU A 85 15.05 -15.53 -5.81
N ALA A 86 16.10 -15.32 -5.01
CA ALA A 86 17.17 -16.30 -4.82
C ALA A 86 16.77 -17.40 -3.81
N ALA A 87 15.89 -17.10 -2.85
CA ALA A 87 15.37 -18.07 -1.89
C ALA A 87 14.76 -19.34 -2.53
N PRO A 88 13.87 -19.27 -3.54
CA PRO A 88 13.35 -20.47 -4.21
C PRO A 88 14.43 -21.29 -4.93
N LEU A 89 15.50 -20.66 -5.43
CA LEU A 89 16.61 -21.36 -6.10
C LEU A 89 17.34 -22.30 -5.13
N ALA A 90 17.52 -21.88 -3.87
CA ALA A 90 18.09 -22.74 -2.82
C ALA A 90 17.23 -23.97 -2.51
N LEU A 91 15.95 -23.95 -2.87
CA LEU A 91 15.01 -25.06 -2.71
C LEU A 91 14.77 -25.83 -4.02
N GLY A 92 15.50 -25.51 -5.10
CA GLY A 92 15.29 -26.11 -6.43
C GLY A 92 13.97 -25.73 -7.09
N LEU A 93 13.35 -24.61 -6.68
CA LEU A 93 12.08 -24.12 -7.20
C LEU A 93 12.29 -23.05 -8.30
N ASP A 94 11.31 -22.93 -9.20
CA ASP A 94 11.34 -21.90 -10.25
C ASP A 94 11.15 -20.49 -9.66
N PRO A 95 12.16 -19.59 -9.79
CA PRO A 95 12.06 -18.24 -9.26
C PRO A 95 11.03 -17.37 -9.98
N VAL A 96 10.69 -17.69 -11.24
CA VAL A 96 9.67 -16.93 -11.99
C VAL A 96 8.28 -17.22 -11.42
N ALA A 97 7.91 -18.50 -11.33
CA ALA A 97 6.68 -18.92 -10.70
C ALA A 97 6.56 -18.41 -9.25
N PHE A 98 7.65 -18.47 -8.48
CA PHE A 98 7.68 -17.93 -7.12
C PHE A 98 7.43 -16.42 -7.11
N GLY A 99 8.12 -15.65 -7.96
CA GLY A 99 7.94 -14.20 -8.07
C GLY A 99 6.51 -13.80 -8.42
N LEU A 100 5.86 -14.52 -9.35
CA LEU A 100 4.46 -14.31 -9.71
C LEU A 100 3.51 -14.61 -8.56
N VAL A 101 3.71 -15.74 -7.87
CA VAL A 101 2.90 -16.11 -6.70
C VAL A 101 3.09 -15.08 -5.58
N PHE A 102 4.32 -14.62 -5.35
CA PHE A 102 4.63 -13.62 -4.33
C PHE A 102 3.97 -12.27 -4.64
N SER A 103 4.00 -11.81 -5.90
CA SER A 103 3.29 -10.60 -6.34
C SER A 103 1.77 -10.74 -6.18
N GLY A 104 1.20 -11.87 -6.60
CA GLY A 104 -0.24 -12.15 -6.45
C GLY A 104 -0.68 -12.19 -4.98
N LEU A 105 0.05 -12.92 -4.13
CA LEU A 105 -0.21 -12.95 -2.69
C LEU A 105 -0.06 -11.56 -2.06
N SER A 106 0.92 -10.77 -2.51
CA SER A 106 1.10 -9.40 -2.03
C SER A 106 -0.11 -8.52 -2.33
N LEU A 107 -0.73 -8.68 -3.50
CA LEU A 107 -1.97 -7.99 -3.84
C LEU A 107 -3.14 -8.40 -2.92
N LEU A 108 -3.30 -9.71 -2.69
CA LEU A 108 -4.38 -10.25 -1.84
C LEU A 108 -4.23 -9.84 -0.37
N ILE A 109 -3.01 -9.85 0.16
CA ILE A 109 -2.73 -9.39 1.52
C ILE A 109 -2.99 -7.88 1.62
N SER A 110 -2.60 -7.10 0.62
CA SER A 110 -2.92 -5.65 0.56
C SER A 110 -4.44 -5.41 0.60
N MET A 111 -5.22 -6.18 -0.16
CA MET A 111 -6.68 -6.15 -0.12
C MET A 111 -7.21 -6.44 1.30
N ALA A 112 -6.71 -7.49 1.95
CA ALA A 112 -7.16 -7.85 3.30
C ALA A 112 -6.83 -6.76 4.33
N LEU A 113 -5.66 -6.12 4.21
CA LEU A 113 -5.26 -4.99 5.05
C LEU A 113 -6.14 -3.76 4.80
N LEU A 114 -6.40 -3.40 3.54
CA LEU A 114 -7.31 -2.30 3.19
C LEU A 114 -8.72 -2.54 3.71
N TYR A 115 -9.22 -3.78 3.58
CA TYR A 115 -10.50 -4.19 4.15
C TYR A 115 -10.53 -3.97 5.66
N ARG A 116 -9.47 -4.39 6.36
CA ARG A 116 -9.36 -4.22 7.80
C ARG A 116 -9.27 -2.76 8.23
N ILE A 117 -8.55 -1.91 7.49
CA ILE A 117 -8.53 -0.45 7.73
C ILE A 117 -9.94 0.12 7.55
N ALA A 118 -10.62 -0.21 6.46
CA ALA A 118 -11.93 0.33 6.12
C ALA A 118 -13.02 -0.10 7.11
N LEU A 119 -12.97 -1.34 7.61
CA LEU A 119 -13.93 -1.87 8.58
C LEU A 119 -14.07 -1.04 9.86
N ASP A 120 -13.03 -0.31 10.24
CA ASP A 120 -13.07 0.54 11.42
C ASP A 120 -13.91 1.82 11.22
N TYR A 121 -14.31 2.14 9.99
CA TYR A 121 -14.90 3.43 9.63
C TYR A 121 -16.17 3.33 8.77
N VAL A 122 -16.36 2.23 8.05
CA VAL A 122 -17.51 2.02 7.16
C VAL A 122 -18.13 0.64 7.37
N SER A 123 -19.29 0.40 6.74
CA SER A 123 -19.96 -0.90 6.84
C SER A 123 -19.12 -2.03 6.21
N PRO A 124 -19.25 -3.29 6.69
CA PRO A 124 -18.52 -4.42 6.12
C PRO A 124 -18.72 -4.62 4.63
N THR A 125 -19.93 -4.33 4.13
CA THR A 125 -20.26 -4.42 2.71
C THR A 125 -19.46 -3.39 1.90
N VAL A 126 -19.45 -2.13 2.32
CA VAL A 126 -18.72 -1.05 1.63
C VAL A 126 -17.21 -1.29 1.70
N ALA A 127 -16.69 -1.72 2.86
CA ALA A 127 -15.29 -2.11 3.01
C ALA A 127 -14.91 -3.24 2.05
N GLY A 128 -15.75 -4.27 1.94
CA GLY A 128 -15.54 -5.42 1.06
C GLY A 128 -15.49 -5.01 -0.41
N PHE A 129 -16.48 -4.25 -0.87
CA PHE A 129 -16.52 -3.77 -2.26
C PHE A 129 -15.35 -2.85 -2.60
N ALA A 130 -14.98 -1.91 -1.73
CA ALA A 130 -13.85 -1.02 -2.00
C ALA A 130 -12.51 -1.78 -2.07
N SER A 131 -12.33 -2.78 -1.21
CA SER A 131 -11.12 -3.62 -1.21
C SER A 131 -11.07 -4.53 -2.43
N LEU A 132 -12.23 -4.98 -2.93
CA LEU A 132 -12.31 -5.70 -4.20
C LEU A 132 -11.94 -4.81 -5.40
N LEU A 133 -12.43 -3.56 -5.43
CA LEU A 133 -12.09 -2.61 -6.48
C LEU A 133 -10.59 -2.33 -6.54
N PHE A 134 -9.87 -2.42 -5.42
CA PHE A 134 -8.41 -2.36 -5.40
C PHE A 134 -7.78 -3.50 -6.21
N VAL A 135 -8.18 -4.75 -5.98
CA VAL A 135 -7.64 -5.92 -6.69
C VAL A 135 -8.01 -5.91 -8.18
N LEU A 136 -9.25 -5.51 -8.50
CA LEU A 136 -9.73 -5.43 -9.88
C LEU A 136 -9.22 -4.20 -10.64
N SER A 137 -8.56 -3.26 -9.95
CA SER A 137 -8.02 -2.09 -10.61
C SER A 137 -6.86 -2.48 -11.52
N TYR A 138 -6.93 -2.00 -12.77
CA TYR A 138 -6.03 -2.43 -13.85
C TYR A 138 -4.53 -2.43 -13.52
N PRO A 139 -3.91 -1.38 -12.92
CA PRO A 139 -2.48 -1.44 -12.68
C PRO A 139 -2.11 -2.43 -11.58
N PHE A 140 -2.90 -2.53 -10.51
CA PHE A 140 -2.62 -3.44 -9.42
C PHE A 140 -2.69 -4.88 -9.92
N LEU A 141 -3.71 -5.19 -10.73
CA LEU A 141 -3.83 -6.48 -11.39
C LEU A 141 -2.69 -6.73 -12.39
N ARG A 142 -2.43 -5.80 -13.31
CA ARG A 142 -1.37 -5.91 -14.34
C ARG A 142 0.01 -6.16 -13.74
N TYR A 143 0.37 -5.42 -12.70
CA TYR A 143 1.70 -5.56 -12.11
C TYR A 143 1.78 -6.69 -11.09
N ALA A 144 0.64 -7.21 -10.63
CA ALA A 144 0.60 -8.43 -9.82
C ALA A 144 0.81 -9.70 -10.66
N THR A 145 0.55 -9.63 -11.96
CA THR A 145 0.79 -10.72 -12.92
C THR A 145 2.19 -10.72 -13.53
N GLN A 146 3.08 -9.87 -13.01
CA GLN A 146 4.47 -9.71 -13.46
C GLN A 146 5.44 -9.86 -12.27
N VAL A 147 6.68 -10.25 -12.55
CA VAL A 147 7.76 -10.36 -11.56
C VAL A 147 8.37 -8.98 -11.32
N PHE A 148 7.65 -8.14 -10.57
CA PHE A 148 8.07 -6.78 -10.23
C PHE A 148 7.95 -6.46 -8.74
N THR A 149 8.71 -5.45 -8.32
CA THR A 149 8.73 -4.95 -6.93
C THR A 149 7.55 -4.06 -6.57
N ASP A 150 6.76 -3.59 -7.55
CA ASP A 150 5.67 -2.64 -7.36
C ASP A 150 4.63 -3.12 -6.34
N ILE A 151 4.08 -4.31 -6.57
CA ILE A 151 3.00 -4.86 -5.76
C ILE A 151 3.49 -5.32 -4.38
N PRO A 152 4.65 -6.00 -4.26
CA PRO A 152 5.29 -6.21 -2.96
C PRO A 152 5.56 -4.91 -2.19
N ALA A 153 6.05 -3.86 -2.84
CA ALA A 153 6.27 -2.57 -2.17
C ALA A 153 4.93 -1.94 -1.72
N ALA A 154 3.88 -2.03 -2.54
CA ALA A 154 2.53 -1.58 -2.18
C ALA A 154 1.95 -2.35 -0.98
N LEU A 155 2.22 -3.66 -0.88
CA LEU A 155 1.89 -4.46 0.30
C LEU A 155 2.51 -3.87 1.55
N PHE A 156 3.83 -3.69 1.56
CA PHE A 156 4.52 -3.22 2.75
C PHE A 156 4.15 -1.77 3.10
N ALA A 157 3.89 -0.92 2.11
CA ALA A 157 3.34 0.41 2.34
C ALA A 157 1.92 0.36 2.94
N THR A 158 1.06 -0.54 2.46
CA THR A 158 -0.29 -0.75 3.03
C THR A 158 -0.20 -1.27 4.47
N ALA A 159 0.70 -2.20 4.74
CA ALA A 159 0.96 -2.73 6.08
C ALA A 159 1.48 -1.63 7.02
N MET A 160 2.38 -0.77 6.55
CA MET A 160 2.85 0.40 7.30
C MET A 160 1.66 1.29 7.70
N ILE A 161 0.79 1.66 6.75
CA ILE A 161 -0.40 2.48 7.04
C ILE A 161 -1.31 1.79 8.06
N PHE A 162 -1.58 0.49 7.88
CA PHE A 162 -2.38 -0.32 8.79
C PHE A 162 -1.83 -0.28 10.22
N PHE A 163 -0.54 -0.54 10.39
CA PHE A 163 0.11 -0.56 11.70
C PHE A 163 0.21 0.84 12.33
N HIS A 164 0.47 1.89 11.55
CA HIS A 164 0.45 3.27 12.03
C HIS A 164 -0.95 3.68 12.54
N PHE A 165 -2.00 3.32 11.78
CA PHE A 165 -3.38 3.57 12.17
C PHE A 165 -3.74 2.82 13.45
N ARG A 166 -3.33 1.56 13.54
CA ARG A 166 -3.56 0.72 14.71
C ARG A 166 -2.83 1.26 15.93
N PHE A 167 -1.56 1.67 15.80
CA PHE A 167 -0.79 2.28 16.89
C PHE A 167 -1.49 3.53 17.45
N LEU A 168 -2.00 4.41 16.59
CA LEU A 168 -2.70 5.61 17.04
C LEU A 168 -3.97 5.31 17.84
N LYS A 169 -4.56 4.12 17.66
CA LYS A 169 -5.71 3.64 18.44
C LYS A 169 -5.30 2.87 19.71
N THR A 170 -4.34 1.96 19.59
CA THR A 170 -4.01 0.98 20.64
C THR A 170 -2.87 1.42 21.54
N GLN A 171 -2.01 2.33 21.05
CA GLN A 171 -0.76 2.77 21.68
C GLN A 171 0.15 1.60 22.08
N ARG A 172 0.10 0.49 21.33
CA ARG A 172 0.93 -0.71 21.59
C ARG A 172 2.26 -0.61 20.84
N PRO A 173 3.42 -0.78 21.51
CA PRO A 173 4.72 -0.60 20.89
C PRO A 173 4.95 -1.53 19.69
N LEU A 174 4.42 -2.77 19.74
CA LEU A 174 4.50 -3.71 18.63
C LEU A 174 3.91 -3.16 17.33
N ASP A 175 2.79 -2.43 17.40
CA ASP A 175 2.16 -1.84 16.21
C ASP A 175 3.08 -0.76 15.62
N LEU A 176 3.74 0.05 16.46
CA LEU A 176 4.73 1.02 16.00
C LEU A 176 5.92 0.34 15.31
N TRP A 177 6.50 -0.67 15.96
CA TRP A 177 7.67 -1.39 15.46
C TRP A 177 7.39 -2.10 14.13
N LEU A 178 6.24 -2.75 14.02
CA LEU A 178 5.81 -3.35 12.75
C LEU A 178 5.60 -2.31 11.66
N GLY A 179 5.10 -1.11 12.00
CA GLY A 179 5.03 0.03 11.07
C GLY A 179 6.40 0.43 10.52
N TYR A 180 7.41 0.49 11.38
CA TYR A 180 8.80 0.80 10.99
C TYR A 180 9.43 -0.30 10.12
N VAL A 181 9.29 -1.57 10.52
CA VAL A 181 9.82 -2.72 9.75
C VAL A 181 9.17 -2.78 8.36
N THR A 182 7.85 -2.59 8.27
CA THR A 182 7.14 -2.61 6.98
C THR A 182 7.47 -1.39 6.13
N ALA A 183 7.65 -0.20 6.72
CA ALA A 183 8.19 0.97 6.01
C ALA A 183 9.56 0.66 5.38
N SER A 184 10.46 0.06 6.16
CA SER A 184 11.80 -0.29 5.69
C SER A 184 11.80 -1.34 4.56
N LEU A 185 10.93 -2.35 4.63
CA LEU A 185 10.75 -3.33 3.56
C LEU A 185 10.21 -2.70 2.27
N ALA A 186 9.25 -1.77 2.37
CA ALA A 186 8.75 -1.03 1.21
C ALA A 186 9.87 -0.22 0.53
N VAL A 187 10.72 0.43 1.33
CA VAL A 187 11.90 1.17 0.87
C VAL A 187 12.93 0.24 0.24
N SER A 188 13.20 -0.90 0.86
CA SER A 188 14.21 -1.85 0.39
C SER A 188 13.78 -2.59 -0.88
N LEU A 189 12.49 -2.61 -1.22
CA LEU A 189 12.00 -3.17 -2.48
C LEU A 189 12.01 -2.18 -3.63
N ARG A 190 11.65 -0.92 -3.38
CA ARG A 190 11.40 0.05 -4.48
C ARG A 190 11.78 1.49 -4.18
N TYR A 191 12.56 1.72 -3.13
CA TYR A 191 13.02 3.04 -2.68
C TYR A 191 11.85 4.02 -2.51
N ALA A 192 10.71 3.52 -2.01
CA ALA A 192 9.49 4.29 -1.88
C ALA A 192 9.54 5.41 -0.81
N THR A 193 10.70 5.66 -0.17
CA THR A 193 10.87 6.67 0.91
C THR A 193 10.34 8.04 0.49
N GLY A 194 10.66 8.48 -0.73
CA GLY A 194 10.21 9.78 -1.24
C GLY A 194 8.69 9.92 -1.20
N PHE A 195 7.95 8.84 -1.45
CA PHE A 195 6.49 8.88 -1.55
C PHE A 195 5.76 9.06 -0.24
N PHE A 196 6.40 8.87 0.91
CA PHE A 196 5.72 8.97 2.19
C PHE A 196 6.50 9.71 3.28
N ILE A 197 7.63 10.35 2.95
CA ILE A 197 8.49 11.00 3.95
C ILE A 197 7.76 12.08 4.77
N ALA A 198 6.92 12.93 4.16
CA ALA A 198 6.18 13.95 4.91
C ALA A 198 5.10 13.33 5.79
N ALA A 199 4.43 12.27 5.32
CA ALA A 199 3.48 11.51 6.14
C ALA A 199 4.19 10.86 7.34
N PHE A 200 5.39 10.33 7.13
CA PHE A 200 6.21 9.74 8.18
C PHE A 200 6.66 10.78 9.21
N ILE A 201 7.20 11.93 8.77
CA ILE A 201 7.59 13.04 9.65
C ILE A 201 6.39 13.53 10.47
N TYR A 202 5.24 13.71 9.83
CA TYR A 202 4.01 14.08 10.52
C TYR A 202 3.58 13.02 11.53
N TYR A 203 3.69 11.74 11.18
CA TYR A 203 3.43 10.63 12.09
C TYR A 203 4.34 10.68 13.32
N LEU A 204 5.65 10.91 13.16
CA LEU A 204 6.59 11.11 14.28
C LEU A 204 6.16 12.30 15.15
N TRP A 205 5.76 13.40 14.53
CA TRP A 205 5.32 14.60 15.24
C TRP A 205 4.10 14.36 16.14
N ILE A 206 3.09 13.65 15.64
CA ILE A 206 1.88 13.36 16.42
C ILE A 206 2.11 12.26 17.47
N THR A 207 3.12 11.41 17.28
CA THR A 207 3.49 10.31 18.20
C THR A 207 4.71 10.62 19.08
N ARG A 208 5.21 11.86 19.05
CA ARG A 208 6.46 12.30 19.73
C ARG A 208 6.59 11.95 21.22
N ARG A 209 5.48 11.70 21.91
CA ARG A 209 5.47 11.24 23.31
C ARG A 209 6.08 9.84 23.49
N HIS A 210 6.21 9.07 22.42
CA HIS A 210 6.71 7.69 22.41
C HIS A 210 8.14 7.57 21.87
N LEU A 211 8.99 8.59 22.11
CA LEU A 211 10.35 8.67 21.55
C LEU A 211 11.19 7.40 21.77
N LYS A 212 11.13 6.79 22.96
CA LYS A 212 11.86 5.54 23.25
C LYS A 212 11.44 4.41 22.30
N TRP A 213 10.15 4.31 21.96
CA TRP A 213 9.66 3.29 21.05
C TRP A 213 10.00 3.59 19.59
N HIS A 214 10.09 4.87 19.21
CA HIS A 214 10.61 5.27 17.90
C HIS A 214 12.06 4.86 17.72
N ILE A 215 12.92 5.04 18.73
CA ILE A 215 14.32 4.61 18.67
C ILE A 215 14.40 3.11 18.40
N VAL A 216 13.64 2.29 19.15
CA VAL A 216 13.58 0.84 18.92
C VAL A 216 13.03 0.52 17.52
N GLY A 217 12.00 1.23 17.08
CA GLY A 217 11.45 1.09 15.72
C GLY A 217 12.49 1.36 14.64
N VAL A 218 13.30 2.42 14.77
CA VAL A 218 14.41 2.74 13.86
C VAL A 218 15.43 1.60 13.86
N LEU A 219 15.84 1.12 15.02
CA LEU A 219 16.81 0.02 15.12
C LEU A 219 16.28 -1.25 14.44
N LEU A 220 15.01 -1.59 14.63
CA LEU A 220 14.38 -2.73 13.95
C LEU A 220 14.24 -2.52 12.44
N ALA A 221 13.96 -1.30 11.98
CA ALA A 221 13.91 -0.95 10.57
C ALA A 221 15.28 -1.08 9.87
N LEU A 222 16.38 -0.95 10.60
CA LEU A 222 17.72 -1.18 10.05
C LEU A 222 17.96 -2.65 9.69
N ILE A 223 17.30 -3.62 10.32
CA ILE A 223 17.50 -5.05 10.05
C ILE A 223 17.19 -5.39 8.58
N PRO A 224 15.96 -5.15 8.05
CA PRO A 224 15.66 -5.43 6.65
C PRO A 224 16.38 -4.49 5.67
N TYR A 225 16.85 -3.32 6.12
CA TYR A 225 17.62 -2.39 5.28
C TYR A 225 19.12 -2.71 5.22
N ALA A 226 19.66 -3.41 6.23
CA ALA A 226 21.09 -3.68 6.36
C ALA A 226 21.70 -4.36 5.13
N PRO A 227 21.06 -5.34 4.46
CA PRO A 227 21.60 -5.91 3.23
C PRO A 227 21.85 -4.85 2.16
N GLN A 228 20.91 -3.92 1.97
CA GLN A 228 21.05 -2.82 1.01
C GLN A 228 22.16 -1.85 1.43
N LEU A 229 22.28 -1.55 2.72
CA LEU A 229 23.32 -0.66 3.23
C LEU A 229 24.73 -1.26 3.05
N ILE A 230 24.92 -2.53 3.38
CA ILE A 230 26.19 -3.25 3.20
C ILE A 230 26.57 -3.28 1.72
N TYR A 231 25.59 -3.58 0.87
CA TYR A 231 25.76 -3.56 -0.58
C TYR A 231 26.18 -2.17 -1.09
N ASN A 232 25.50 -1.12 -0.67
CA ASN A 232 25.84 0.25 -1.05
C ASN A 232 27.25 0.63 -0.57
N LEU A 233 27.65 0.24 0.63
CA LEU A 233 29.01 0.46 1.14
C LEU A 233 30.08 -0.25 0.30
N LYS A 234 29.78 -1.45 -0.22
CA LYS A 234 30.72 -2.25 -1.01
C LYS A 234 30.85 -1.75 -2.45
N TYR A 235 29.74 -1.32 -3.06
CA TYR A 235 29.67 -1.12 -4.50
C TYR A 235 29.38 0.32 -4.93
N MET A 236 28.89 1.19 -4.03
CA MET A 236 28.49 2.56 -4.37
C MET A 236 29.40 3.58 -3.68
N ALA A 237 29.73 4.65 -4.41
CA ALA A 237 30.53 5.75 -3.87
C ALA A 237 29.84 6.50 -2.71
N ALA A 238 28.51 6.34 -2.56
CA ALA A 238 27.78 6.83 -1.40
C ALA A 238 26.97 5.69 -0.76
N PRO A 239 27.07 5.47 0.57
CA PRO A 239 26.38 4.39 1.27
C PRO A 239 24.85 4.58 1.30
N ILE A 240 24.41 5.83 1.11
CA ILE A 240 23.00 6.23 1.00
C ILE A 240 22.65 6.52 -0.47
N ALA A 241 23.56 6.25 -1.43
CA ALA A 241 23.24 6.40 -2.85
C ALA A 241 22.25 5.34 -3.30
N VAL A 242 21.25 5.79 -4.02
CA VAL A 242 20.09 5.00 -4.43
C VAL A 242 20.10 4.92 -5.95
N SER A 243 21.04 4.24 -6.62
CA SER A 243 21.01 4.20 -8.11
C SER A 243 19.76 3.50 -8.66
N TYR A 244 19.26 3.93 -9.84
CA TYR A 244 18.40 3.12 -10.75
C TYR A 244 19.17 2.67 -11.99
N THR A 245 20.04 3.56 -12.45
CA THR A 245 20.88 3.45 -13.63
C THR A 245 22.32 3.72 -13.20
N ALA A 246 23.27 3.43 -14.08
CA ALA A 246 24.70 3.65 -13.84
C ALA A 246 25.11 5.07 -13.48
N GLU A 247 24.23 6.01 -13.75
CA GLU A 247 24.56 7.42 -13.70
C GLU A 247 23.66 8.19 -12.73
N HIS A 248 22.53 7.61 -12.28
CA HIS A 248 21.46 8.39 -11.62
C HIS A 248 20.78 7.70 -10.42
N PRO A 249 20.78 8.36 -9.23
CA PRO A 249 20.09 7.86 -8.06
C PRO A 249 18.58 8.10 -7.99
N ILE A 250 17.71 7.07 -8.07
CA ILE A 250 16.26 7.19 -7.78
C ILE A 250 16.06 7.90 -6.43
N PHE A 251 15.28 8.99 -6.44
CA PHE A 251 14.86 9.72 -5.23
C PHE A 251 15.99 10.26 -4.34
N GLY A 252 17.23 10.31 -4.84
CA GLY A 252 18.24 11.22 -4.29
C GLY A 252 17.86 12.66 -4.63
N ILE A 253 18.18 13.62 -3.75
CA ILE A 253 17.97 15.06 -4.03
C ILE A 253 18.54 15.44 -5.41
N GLN A 254 19.70 14.87 -5.75
CA GLN A 254 20.38 15.07 -7.03
C GLN A 254 19.53 14.70 -8.26
N PHE A 255 18.59 13.76 -8.15
CA PHE A 255 17.75 13.29 -9.26
C PHE A 255 16.61 14.24 -9.62
N PHE A 256 16.18 15.08 -8.66
CA PHE A 256 15.18 16.11 -8.89
C PHE A 256 15.77 17.38 -9.53
N PHE A 257 17.10 17.55 -9.44
CA PHE A 257 17.78 18.79 -9.84
C PHE A 257 18.88 18.61 -10.90
N LYS A 258 19.25 17.37 -11.26
CA LYS A 258 20.27 17.11 -12.29
C LYS A 258 19.61 16.94 -13.65
N ASP A 259 20.07 17.76 -14.60
CA ASP A 259 19.70 17.66 -16.01
C ASP A 259 20.21 16.36 -16.60
N LEU A 260 19.28 15.49 -17.02
CA LEU A 260 19.58 14.20 -17.65
C LEU A 260 19.70 14.31 -19.17
N GLY A 261 19.67 15.53 -19.74
CA GLY A 261 19.78 15.74 -21.19
C GLY A 261 18.57 15.22 -21.98
N SER A 262 17.53 14.72 -21.31
CA SER A 262 16.33 14.14 -21.92
C SER A 262 15.18 15.14 -22.13
N GLY A 263 15.40 16.43 -21.86
CA GLY A 263 14.33 17.41 -21.77
C GLY A 263 13.47 17.14 -20.54
N HIS A 264 13.56 17.98 -19.51
CA HIS A 264 12.67 17.89 -18.36
C HIS A 264 11.25 18.29 -18.76
N GLU A 265 10.50 17.40 -19.37
CA GLU A 265 9.06 17.58 -19.47
C GLU A 265 8.48 17.47 -18.06
N PHE A 266 7.75 18.50 -17.66
CA PHE A 266 6.96 18.50 -16.43
C PHE A 266 6.04 17.28 -16.44
N GLN A 267 6.33 16.28 -15.59
CA GLN A 267 5.73 14.94 -15.70
C GLN A 267 4.32 14.83 -15.13
N LEU A 268 3.86 15.84 -14.37
CA LEU A 268 2.55 15.82 -13.70
C LEU A 268 1.39 15.55 -14.67
N PRO A 269 1.29 16.18 -15.85
CA PRO A 269 0.21 15.90 -16.80
C PRO A 269 0.25 14.46 -17.30
N GLY A 270 1.43 13.87 -17.48
CA GLY A 270 1.59 12.45 -17.82
C GLY A 270 1.05 11.54 -16.72
N TYR A 271 1.34 11.86 -15.46
CA TYR A 271 0.86 11.07 -14.33
C TYR A 271 -0.62 11.28 -14.03
N LEU A 272 -1.13 12.50 -14.17
CA LEU A 272 -2.58 12.77 -14.10
C LEU A 272 -3.29 12.04 -15.24
N ARG A 273 -2.80 12.14 -16.48
CA ARG A 273 -3.32 11.35 -17.61
C ARG A 273 -3.28 9.86 -17.29
N TYR A 274 -2.18 9.36 -16.72
CA TYR A 274 -2.10 7.96 -16.35
C TYR A 274 -3.16 7.61 -15.31
N MET A 275 -3.19 8.30 -14.16
CA MET A 275 -4.12 8.07 -13.05
C MET A 275 -5.58 8.20 -13.45
N PHE A 276 -5.92 9.19 -14.27
CA PHE A 276 -7.29 9.44 -14.71
C PHE A 276 -7.62 8.62 -15.96
N LEU A 277 -6.94 8.82 -17.09
CA LEU A 277 -7.37 8.35 -18.40
C LEU A 277 -6.90 6.92 -18.74
N ASP A 278 -5.67 6.53 -18.40
CA ASP A 278 -5.11 5.23 -18.82
C ASP A 278 -5.52 4.05 -17.93
N PHE A 279 -6.23 4.30 -16.82
CA PHE A 279 -6.83 3.25 -15.98
C PHE A 279 -7.99 2.48 -16.63
N ARG A 280 -8.21 2.63 -17.94
CA ARG A 280 -9.34 2.03 -18.67
C ARG A 280 -10.68 2.29 -17.95
N GLY A 281 -10.91 3.54 -17.58
CA GLY A 281 -12.21 4.06 -17.13
C GLY A 281 -12.59 3.86 -15.65
N LEU A 282 -12.16 2.77 -14.99
CA LEU A 282 -12.60 2.50 -13.62
C LEU A 282 -12.13 3.58 -12.63
N PHE A 283 -10.88 4.04 -12.75
CA PHE A 283 -10.37 5.07 -11.83
C PHE A 283 -10.92 6.48 -12.13
N VAL A 284 -11.26 6.80 -13.39
CA VAL A 284 -12.02 8.03 -13.73
C VAL A 284 -13.30 8.11 -12.91
N LEU A 285 -14.05 7.01 -12.85
CA LEU A 285 -15.33 6.94 -12.15
C LEU A 285 -15.15 6.97 -10.62
N LEU A 286 -14.10 6.33 -10.11
CA LEU A 286 -13.83 6.24 -8.68
C LEU A 286 -13.16 7.51 -8.12
N THR A 287 -12.45 8.29 -8.93
CA THR A 287 -11.69 9.45 -8.42
C THR A 287 -12.57 10.53 -7.80
N PRO A 288 -13.71 10.95 -8.40
CA PRO A 288 -14.61 11.91 -7.75
C PRO A 288 -15.13 11.39 -6.41
N VAL A 289 -15.43 10.09 -6.32
CA VAL A 289 -15.89 9.44 -5.08
C VAL A 289 -14.77 9.42 -4.03
N ALA A 290 -13.55 9.07 -4.43
CA ALA A 290 -12.38 9.07 -3.55
C ALA A 290 -12.01 10.49 -3.10
N ALA A 291 -12.09 11.50 -3.97
CA ALA A 291 -11.85 12.91 -3.63
C ALA A 291 -12.90 13.42 -2.63
N TYR A 292 -14.18 13.10 -2.85
CA TYR A 292 -15.23 13.38 -1.87
C TYR A 292 -14.96 12.66 -0.54
N GLY A 293 -14.55 11.40 -0.60
CA GLY A 293 -14.10 10.62 0.55
C GLY A 293 -12.94 11.26 1.30
N ALA A 294 -11.95 11.84 0.60
CA ALA A 294 -10.81 12.53 1.19
C ALA A 294 -11.25 13.75 2.00
N VAL A 295 -12.17 14.55 1.47
CA VAL A 295 -12.76 15.70 2.18
C VAL A 295 -13.52 15.23 3.42
N ARG A 296 -14.30 14.14 3.30
CA ARG A 296 -15.07 13.57 4.42
C ARG A 296 -14.20 12.84 5.45
N ALA A 297 -13.01 12.39 5.07
CA ALA A 297 -12.10 11.66 5.94
C ALA A 297 -11.71 12.47 7.18
N PHE A 298 -11.62 13.80 7.10
CA PHE A 298 -11.36 14.66 8.27
C PHE A 298 -12.42 14.52 9.37
N ARG A 299 -13.67 14.26 8.99
CA ARG A 299 -14.77 14.02 9.93
C ARG A 299 -14.80 12.56 10.41
N VAL A 300 -14.55 11.61 9.51
CA VAL A 300 -14.69 10.17 9.79
C VAL A 300 -13.45 9.57 10.49
N LEU A 301 -12.25 9.81 9.95
CA LEU A 301 -10.99 9.30 10.49
C LEU A 301 -10.42 10.15 11.63
N ARG A 302 -10.97 11.35 11.85
CA ARG A 302 -10.40 12.46 12.64
C ARG A 302 -9.17 13.10 11.98
N PRO A 303 -8.82 14.34 12.35
CA PRO A 303 -7.77 15.10 11.66
C PRO A 303 -6.41 14.40 11.56
N PRO A 304 -5.86 13.73 12.61
CA PRO A 304 -4.52 13.16 12.52
C PRO A 304 -4.36 12.09 11.42
N LEU A 305 -5.32 11.19 11.30
CA LEU A 305 -5.27 10.12 10.30
C LEU A 305 -5.56 10.64 8.89
N ALA A 306 -6.49 11.59 8.76
CA ALA A 306 -6.79 12.22 7.48
C ALA A 306 -5.59 13.03 6.96
N THR A 307 -4.97 13.87 7.81
CA THR A 307 -3.77 14.64 7.46
C THR A 307 -2.61 13.72 7.07
N TYR A 308 -2.40 12.61 7.79
CA TYR A 308 -1.39 11.63 7.42
C TYR A 308 -1.57 11.10 5.99
N LEU A 309 -2.79 10.71 5.60
CA LEU A 309 -3.08 10.22 4.25
C LEU A 309 -2.94 11.30 3.18
N VAL A 310 -3.33 12.55 3.50
CA VAL A 310 -3.15 13.69 2.59
C VAL A 310 -1.68 13.97 2.36
N LEU A 311 -0.86 13.98 3.41
CA LEU A 311 0.59 14.17 3.30
C LEU A 311 1.26 13.02 2.54
N TYR A 312 0.74 11.81 2.66
CA TYR A 312 1.20 10.66 1.90
C TYR A 312 0.98 10.90 0.40
N LEU A 313 -0.23 11.27 -0.01
CA LEU A 313 -0.51 11.57 -1.42
C LEU A 313 0.23 12.84 -1.89
N ALA A 314 0.34 13.85 -1.05
CA ALA A 314 0.99 15.12 -1.39
C ALA A 314 2.49 14.93 -1.67
N CYS A 315 3.20 14.08 -0.89
CA CYS A 315 4.58 13.71 -1.19
C CYS A 315 4.74 13.21 -2.63
N PHE A 316 3.83 12.33 -3.06
CA PHE A 316 3.82 11.86 -4.43
C PHE A 316 3.56 13.00 -5.42
N VAL A 317 2.44 13.72 -5.28
CA VAL A 317 2.04 14.79 -6.22
C VAL A 317 3.08 15.91 -6.33
N LEU A 318 3.80 16.21 -5.26
CA LEU A 318 4.79 17.30 -5.23
C LEU A 318 6.17 16.88 -5.74
N LEU A 319 6.58 15.62 -5.55
CA LEU A 319 7.92 15.17 -5.95
C LEU A 319 7.97 14.71 -7.41
N LEU A 320 6.91 14.05 -7.86
CA LEU A 320 6.83 13.43 -9.18
C LEU A 320 6.94 14.38 -10.39
N PRO A 321 6.45 15.63 -10.36
CA PRO A 321 6.58 16.55 -11.50
C PRO A 321 8.02 16.88 -11.84
N PHE A 322 8.90 16.81 -10.84
CA PHE A 322 10.34 17.07 -10.94
C PHE A 322 11.15 15.79 -11.15
N TYR A 323 10.47 14.66 -11.32
CA TYR A 323 11.10 13.37 -11.53
C TYR A 323 11.45 13.23 -13.02
N SER A 324 12.74 13.11 -13.32
CA SER A 324 13.27 13.07 -14.70
C SER A 324 12.94 11.78 -15.47
N TYR A 325 12.43 10.73 -14.81
CA TYR A 325 12.15 9.44 -15.43
C TYR A 325 10.67 9.05 -15.29
N PHE A 326 9.86 9.24 -16.33
CA PHE A 326 8.45 8.87 -16.27
C PHE A 326 8.24 7.35 -16.28
N SER A 327 7.61 6.82 -15.23
CA SER A 327 7.10 5.45 -15.26
C SER A 327 5.76 5.36 -14.52
N ASN A 328 4.73 4.99 -15.26
CA ASN A 328 3.34 4.82 -14.83
C ASN A 328 3.20 4.00 -13.53
N ARG A 329 3.98 2.95 -13.41
CA ARG A 329 4.01 2.05 -12.25
C ARG A 329 4.40 2.73 -10.92
N TYR A 330 5.12 3.86 -10.96
CA TYR A 330 5.43 4.62 -9.74
C TYR A 330 4.20 5.22 -9.07
N ALA A 331 3.06 5.32 -9.77
CA ALA A 331 1.81 5.74 -9.17
C ALA A 331 1.20 4.72 -8.21
N ILE A 332 1.60 3.44 -8.27
CA ILE A 332 0.96 2.37 -7.50
C ILE A 332 0.95 2.64 -5.99
N PRO A 333 2.10 2.90 -5.32
CA PRO A 333 2.08 3.18 -3.88
C PRO A 333 1.32 4.47 -3.52
N ALA A 334 1.27 5.44 -4.43
CA ALA A 334 0.62 6.72 -4.22
C ALA A 334 -0.91 6.65 -4.25
N LEU A 335 -1.46 5.61 -4.87
CA LEU A 335 -2.90 5.40 -4.96
C LEU A 335 -3.48 4.75 -3.72
N LEU A 336 -2.66 4.25 -2.79
CA LEU A 336 -3.13 3.59 -1.57
C LEU A 336 -4.10 4.46 -0.73
N PRO A 337 -3.84 5.77 -0.50
CA PRO A 337 -4.80 6.65 0.17
C PRO A 337 -6.16 6.72 -0.55
N CYS A 338 -6.18 6.70 -1.88
CA CYS A 338 -7.42 6.74 -2.65
C CYS A 338 -8.31 5.53 -2.36
N PHE A 339 -7.73 4.34 -2.18
CA PHE A 339 -8.48 3.14 -1.82
C PHE A 339 -8.92 3.10 -0.35
N ILE A 340 -8.35 3.94 0.52
CA ILE A 340 -8.84 4.15 1.89
C ILE A 340 -9.97 5.20 1.90
N TRP A 341 -9.88 6.24 1.08
CA TRP A 341 -10.92 7.27 0.97
C TRP A 341 -12.14 6.83 0.19
N LEU A 342 -11.97 5.95 -0.81
CA LEU A 342 -13.06 5.42 -1.62
C LEU A 342 -14.23 4.86 -0.81
N PRO A 343 -14.04 3.92 0.15
CA PRO A 343 -15.14 3.40 0.95
C PRO A 343 -15.81 4.48 1.80
N ILE A 344 -15.06 5.47 2.29
CA ILE A 344 -15.61 6.62 3.03
C ILE A 344 -16.51 7.44 2.12
N GLY A 345 -16.05 7.75 0.90
CA GLY A 345 -16.83 8.47 -0.11
C GLY A 345 -18.12 7.75 -0.47
N ILE A 346 -18.06 6.44 -0.74
CA ILE A 346 -19.25 5.61 -1.01
C ILE A 346 -20.23 5.66 0.16
N SER A 347 -19.74 5.43 1.38
CA SER A 347 -20.61 5.44 2.57
C SER A 347 -21.30 6.79 2.79
N GLU A 348 -20.61 7.89 2.55
CA GLU A 348 -21.17 9.23 2.71
C GLU A 348 -22.13 9.61 1.59
N LEU A 349 -21.89 9.17 0.36
CA LEU A 349 -22.83 9.33 -0.75
C LEU A 349 -24.13 8.55 -0.51
N LEU A 350 -24.03 7.31 -0.05
CA LEU A 350 -25.22 6.50 0.29
C LEU A 350 -26.07 7.18 1.38
N ARG A 351 -25.44 7.69 2.44
CA ARG A 351 -26.15 8.48 3.49
C ARG A 351 -26.81 9.74 2.93
N LEU A 352 -26.19 10.41 1.97
CA LEU A 352 -26.79 11.59 1.33
C LEU A 352 -28.00 11.22 0.48
N ILE A 353 -27.92 10.12 -0.28
CA ILE A 353 -29.02 9.61 -1.10
C ILE A 353 -30.19 9.23 -0.19
N GLU A 354 -29.95 8.47 0.88
CA GLU A 354 -30.98 8.06 1.85
C GLU A 354 -31.69 9.25 2.50
N ARG A 355 -30.97 10.34 2.79
CA ARG A 355 -31.56 11.57 3.35
C ARG A 355 -32.42 12.34 2.36
N ARG A 356 -32.07 12.31 1.07
CA ARG A 356 -32.76 13.08 0.02
C ARG A 356 -33.90 12.31 -0.65
N ALA A 357 -33.83 10.98 -0.64
CA ALA A 357 -34.83 10.10 -1.22
C ALA A 357 -35.20 8.97 -0.24
N PRO A 358 -35.89 9.27 0.88
CA PRO A 358 -36.22 8.28 1.90
C PRO A 358 -37.09 7.12 1.38
N ALA A 359 -37.78 7.31 0.25
CA ALA A 359 -38.56 6.28 -0.46
C ALA A 359 -37.70 5.27 -1.25
N TRP A 360 -36.42 5.57 -1.50
CA TRP A 360 -35.47 4.67 -2.15
C TRP A 360 -34.71 3.86 -1.08
N ARG A 361 -35.36 2.83 -0.52
CA ARG A 361 -34.68 1.77 0.22
C ARG A 361 -34.62 0.51 -0.67
N PRO A 362 -33.64 0.38 -1.57
CA PRO A 362 -33.55 -0.79 -2.45
C PRO A 362 -33.19 -2.11 -1.73
N TRP A 363 -33.03 -2.11 -0.40
CA TRP A 363 -32.57 -3.25 0.39
C TRP A 363 -33.54 -3.69 1.50
N ALA A 364 -34.83 -3.34 1.38
CA ALA A 364 -35.88 -3.79 2.31
C ALA A 364 -36.52 -5.14 1.93
N LEU A 365 -35.84 -5.96 1.12
CA LEU A 365 -36.19 -7.35 0.82
C LEU A 365 -35.06 -8.28 1.24
#